data_AF-A0A818PJ36-F1
#
_entry.id   AF-A0A818PJ36-F1
#
_cell.length_a   1.000
_cell.length_b   1.000
_cell.length_c   1.000
_cell.angle_alpha   90.00
_cell.angle_beta   90.00
_cell.angle_gamma   90.00
#
_symmetry.space_group_name_H-M   'P 1'
#
loop_
_entity.id
_entity.type
_entity.pdbx_description
1 polymer ?
#
loop_
_entity_poly.entity_id
_entity_poly.type
_entity_poly.pdbx_seq_one_letter_code
_entity_poly.pdbx_strand_id
1 'polypeptide(L)'
;MDDLPYVRAQPKMRKKDYPLRILTCTRSTILSGVSKYVYSFIEQLRETVENCLKNTKHLIEQLSQITLDHDHRLVSIGVVDMFTNVPVSQAIAIVLQRIGSSEKFCQTNLTKSDLRELSKLCLKNGYFTFNGRFYHQKNGLPMGNILSGLIADIYLHDHLQQQLKEIQDKNWRCVDDMLVVTKMSEPKVEEYMKKINYTKHKIKFTHEYEKNNQLNYLDRTLTKNTTTNKIDIQWEREDTASDRFVNYQSCHQRSIKRNLISNMTERIITTTKDIIIGKWMI
;
A
#
# COMPACT_ATOMS: atom_id res chain seq x y z
N MET A 1 -6.07 31.36 14.50
CA MET A 1 -4.86 30.50 14.57
C MET A 1 -5.22 29.14 13.96
N ASP A 2 -5.84 29.17 12.77
CA ASP A 2 -6.78 28.13 12.32
C ASP A 2 -6.27 27.28 11.14
N ASP A 3 -5.02 27.50 10.72
CA ASP A 3 -4.48 26.89 9.49
C ASP A 3 -3.51 25.71 9.73
N LEU A 4 -3.34 25.29 10.98
CA LEU A 4 -2.44 24.20 11.33
C LEU A 4 -3.12 22.83 11.17
N PRO A 5 -2.41 21.83 10.61
CA PRO A 5 -2.90 20.46 10.56
C PRO A 5 -3.29 19.94 11.96
N TYR A 6 -4.39 19.19 12.04
CA TYR A 6 -4.74 18.43 13.25
C TYR A 6 -4.58 16.94 12.99
N VAL A 7 -4.40 16.15 14.05
CA VAL A 7 -4.26 14.70 13.95
C VAL A 7 -5.55 13.97 14.31
N ARG A 8 -5.83 12.91 13.56
CA ARG A 8 -6.81 11.88 13.91
C ARG A 8 -6.09 10.58 14.22
N ALA A 9 -6.48 9.91 15.30
CA ALA A 9 -6.00 8.59 15.64
C ALA A 9 -7.10 7.56 15.35
N GLN A 10 -6.78 6.53 14.57
CA GLN A 10 -7.71 5.44 14.25
C GLN A 10 -7.16 4.13 14.82
N PRO A 11 -7.92 3.38 15.64
CA PRO A 11 -7.44 2.10 16.16
C PRO A 11 -7.28 1.08 15.02
N LYS A 12 -6.13 0.39 14.99
CA LYS A 12 -5.93 -0.77 14.11
C LYS A 12 -6.58 -1.99 14.77
N MET A 13 -7.89 -2.16 14.56
CA MET A 13 -8.72 -3.21 15.17
C MET A 13 -8.18 -4.65 14.99
N ARG A 14 -7.35 -4.88 13.96
CA ARG A 14 -6.80 -6.19 13.59
C ARG A 14 -5.45 -6.52 14.24
N LYS A 15 -4.87 -5.60 15.02
CA LYS A 15 -3.57 -5.82 15.69
C LYS A 15 -3.78 -5.96 17.19
N LYS A 16 -2.98 -6.84 17.81
CA LYS A 16 -2.92 -6.98 19.27
C LYS A 16 -2.73 -5.60 19.91
N ASP A 17 -3.46 -5.33 20.99
CA ASP A 17 -3.45 -4.07 21.75
C ASP A 17 -3.98 -2.84 20.98
N TYR A 18 -4.63 -3.05 19.84
CA TYR A 18 -5.31 -2.02 19.04
C TYR A 18 -4.51 -0.73 18.81
N PRO A 19 -3.25 -0.81 18.33
CA PRO A 19 -2.39 0.35 18.16
C PRO A 19 -3.04 1.41 17.28
N LEU A 20 -2.85 2.68 17.63
CA LEU A 20 -3.42 3.80 16.91
C LEU A 20 -2.62 4.10 15.63
N ARG A 21 -3.32 4.25 14.51
CA ARG A 21 -2.81 4.86 13.27
C ARG A 21 -3.05 6.36 13.33
N ILE A 22 -1.97 7.12 13.38
CA ILE A 22 -2.00 8.58 13.38
C ILE A 22 -2.10 9.08 11.93
N LEU A 23 -3.11 9.90 11.66
CA LEU A 23 -3.35 10.55 10.37
C LEU A 23 -3.35 12.05 10.55
N THR A 24 -2.42 12.74 9.90
CA THR A 24 -2.35 14.20 9.89
C THR A 24 -3.29 14.76 8.84
N CYS A 25 -4.27 15.58 9.21
CA CYS A 25 -5.15 16.23 8.24
C CYS A 25 -4.48 17.49 7.71
N THR A 26 -3.97 17.44 6.47
CA THR A 26 -3.34 18.61 5.81
C THR A 26 -4.29 19.33 4.85
N ARG A 27 -5.59 19.04 4.90
CA ARG A 27 -6.59 19.66 4.01
C ARG A 27 -6.71 21.15 4.32
N SER A 28 -6.64 21.98 3.28
CA SER A 28 -6.75 23.45 3.38
C SER A 28 -5.73 24.13 4.29
N THR A 29 -4.59 23.47 4.53
CA THR A 29 -3.47 24.06 5.27
C THR A 29 -2.61 24.93 4.36
N ILE A 30 -1.74 25.76 4.94
CA ILE A 30 -0.86 26.70 4.22
C ILE A 30 -0.08 26.01 3.09
N LEU A 31 0.37 24.77 3.31
CA LEU A 31 1.16 24.00 2.34
C LEU A 31 0.33 23.15 1.36
N SER A 32 -1.00 23.16 1.48
CA SER A 32 -1.86 22.34 0.63
C SER A 32 -1.81 22.75 -0.84
N GLY A 33 -1.74 24.05 -1.12
CA GLY A 33 -1.57 24.57 -2.49
C GLY A 33 -0.22 24.17 -3.09
N VAL A 34 0.87 24.35 -2.33
CA VAL A 34 2.22 23.96 -2.76
C VAL A 34 2.31 22.45 -2.99
N SER A 35 1.73 21.65 -2.09
CA SER A 35 1.73 20.18 -2.23
C SER A 35 0.99 19.73 -3.48
N LYS A 36 -0.14 20.36 -3.83
CA LYS A 36 -0.86 20.09 -5.09
C LYS A 36 -0.06 20.51 -6.31
N TYR A 37 0.60 21.66 -6.25
CA TYR A 37 1.46 22.15 -7.32
C TYR A 37 2.60 21.17 -7.62
N VAL A 38 3.33 20.76 -6.58
CA VAL A 38 4.38 19.73 -6.66
C VAL A 38 3.81 18.40 -7.15
N TYR A 39 2.67 17.97 -6.63
CA TYR A 39 2.04 16.70 -7.01
C TYR A 39 1.79 16.65 -8.52
N SER A 40 1.34 17.76 -9.10
CA SER A 40 1.05 17.83 -10.52
C SER A 40 2.27 17.60 -11.43
N PHE A 41 3.50 17.82 -10.93
CA PHE A 41 4.73 17.50 -11.65
C PHE A 41 5.19 16.07 -11.47
N ILE A 42 4.76 15.39 -10.40
CA ILE A 42 5.26 14.05 -10.10
C ILE A 42 4.24 12.96 -10.37
N GLU A 43 2.95 13.28 -10.60
CA GLU A 43 1.88 12.29 -10.75
C GLU A 43 2.14 11.28 -11.88
N GLN A 44 2.70 11.75 -13.01
CA GLN A 44 3.07 10.93 -14.17
C GLN A 44 4.15 9.89 -13.82
N LEU A 45 4.96 10.14 -12.78
CA LEU A 45 5.99 9.19 -12.36
C LEU A 45 5.42 7.89 -11.81
N ARG A 46 4.11 7.83 -11.51
CA ARG A 46 3.43 6.57 -11.18
C ARG A 46 3.63 5.51 -12.28
N GLU A 47 3.74 5.92 -13.53
CA GLU A 47 3.93 5.02 -14.68
C GLU A 47 5.30 4.37 -14.70
N THR A 48 6.29 4.96 -13.99
CA THR A 48 7.63 4.39 -13.83
C THR A 48 7.71 3.30 -12.76
N VAL A 49 6.59 2.99 -12.10
CA VAL A 49 6.51 1.99 -11.03
C VAL A 49 5.91 0.71 -11.57
N GLU A 50 6.77 -0.26 -11.87
CA GLU A 50 6.35 -1.57 -12.38
C GLU A 50 5.75 -2.46 -11.27
N ASN A 51 5.02 -3.48 -11.71
CA ASN A 51 4.37 -4.51 -10.88
C ASN A 51 3.44 -3.97 -9.78
N CYS A 52 3.00 -2.71 -9.89
CA CYS A 52 2.05 -2.12 -8.96
C CYS A 52 0.61 -2.49 -9.32
N LEU A 53 -0.10 -3.06 -8.34
CA LEU A 53 -1.49 -3.46 -8.48
C LEU A 53 -2.40 -2.24 -8.37
N LYS A 54 -3.18 -1.99 -9.43
CA LYS A 54 -4.17 -0.90 -9.45
C LYS A 54 -5.40 -1.21 -8.58
N ASN A 55 -5.83 -2.46 -8.58
CA ASN A 55 -6.99 -2.95 -7.84
C ASN A 55 -6.98 -4.49 -7.79
N THR A 56 -7.95 -5.08 -7.08
CA THR A 56 -8.10 -6.54 -6.99
C THR A 56 -8.40 -7.21 -8.32
N LYS A 57 -9.13 -6.56 -9.24
CA LYS A 57 -9.41 -7.13 -10.57
C LYS A 57 -8.12 -7.33 -11.36
N HIS A 58 -7.23 -6.33 -11.33
CA HIS A 58 -5.91 -6.39 -11.93
C HIS A 58 -5.07 -7.54 -11.34
N LEU A 59 -5.12 -7.76 -10.02
CA LEU A 59 -4.46 -8.92 -9.41
C LEU A 59 -4.99 -10.24 -9.97
N ILE A 60 -6.31 -10.42 -10.03
CA ILE A 60 -6.94 -11.65 -10.52
C ILE A 60 -6.59 -11.90 -11.99
N GLU A 61 -6.59 -10.85 -12.81
CA GLU A 61 -6.19 -10.92 -14.21
C GLU A 61 -4.73 -11.38 -14.33
N GLN A 62 -3.81 -10.72 -13.62
CA GLN A 62 -2.38 -11.05 -13.65
C GLN A 62 -2.09 -12.48 -13.19
N LEU A 63 -2.68 -12.90 -12.06
CA LEU A 63 -2.51 -14.26 -11.55
C LEU A 63 -3.19 -15.33 -12.42
N SER A 64 -4.18 -14.98 -13.24
CA SER A 64 -4.79 -15.94 -14.18
C SER A 64 -3.90 -16.27 -15.38
N GLN A 65 -2.93 -15.41 -15.68
CA GLN A 65 -2.02 -15.57 -16.81
C GLN A 65 -0.72 -16.30 -16.44
N ILE A 66 -0.49 -16.59 -15.16
CA ILE A 66 0.70 -17.32 -14.72
C ILE A 66 0.40 -18.81 -14.54
N THR A 67 1.40 -19.61 -14.87
CA THR A 67 1.50 -21.02 -14.47
C THR A 67 2.64 -21.14 -13.47
N LEU A 68 2.45 -21.95 -12.44
CA LEU A 68 3.44 -22.21 -11.40
C LEU A 68 4.07 -23.59 -11.60
N ASP A 69 5.39 -23.63 -11.73
CA ASP A 69 6.17 -24.87 -11.55
C ASP A 69 5.99 -25.47 -10.14
N HIS A 70 6.26 -26.78 -10.01
CA HIS A 70 6.10 -27.52 -8.76
C HIS A 70 7.01 -27.04 -7.62
N ASP A 71 8.14 -26.41 -7.94
CA ASP A 71 9.08 -25.83 -6.97
C ASP A 71 8.74 -24.39 -6.58
N HIS A 72 7.79 -23.74 -7.27
CA HIS A 72 7.34 -22.40 -6.90
C HIS A 72 6.53 -22.39 -5.60
N ARG A 73 6.75 -21.35 -4.83
CA ARG A 73 6.19 -21.09 -3.51
C ARG A 73 5.74 -19.64 -3.45
N LEU A 74 4.60 -19.40 -2.82
CA LEU A 74 4.06 -18.07 -2.60
C LEU A 74 4.55 -17.53 -1.25
N VAL A 75 4.96 -16.27 -1.25
CA VAL A 75 5.36 -15.53 -0.06
C VAL A 75 4.69 -14.17 -0.09
N SER A 76 4.00 -13.80 1.00
CA SER A 76 3.53 -12.44 1.22
C SER A 76 4.60 -11.70 2.01
N ILE A 77 5.01 -10.52 1.54
CA ILE A 77 6.00 -9.66 2.20
C ILE A 77 5.33 -8.32 2.49
N GLY A 78 5.27 -7.93 3.76
CA GLY A 78 4.70 -6.66 4.21
C GLY A 78 5.76 -5.69 4.70
N VAL A 79 5.56 -4.39 4.48
CA VAL A 79 6.45 -3.34 4.97
C VAL A 79 5.96 -2.81 6.33
N VAL A 80 6.84 -2.83 7.33
CA VAL A 80 6.51 -2.39 8.68
C VAL A 80 6.53 -0.87 8.78
N ASP A 81 5.36 -0.29 9.09
CA ASP A 81 5.13 1.13 9.33
C ASP A 81 5.80 2.03 8.27
N MET A 82 5.52 1.71 6.99
CA MET A 82 6.12 2.32 5.80
C MET A 82 6.29 3.83 5.93
N PHE A 83 5.18 4.58 6.08
CA PHE A 83 5.24 6.05 6.06
C PHE A 83 6.12 6.63 7.16
N THR A 84 6.16 6.07 8.36
CA THR A 84 7.00 6.61 9.45
C THR A 84 8.48 6.29 9.28
N ASN A 85 8.80 5.26 8.48
CA ASN A 85 10.16 4.75 8.31
C ASN A 85 10.84 5.20 7.00
N VAL A 86 10.08 5.68 6.00
CA VAL A 86 10.66 6.16 4.73
C VAL A 86 11.58 7.39 4.97
N PRO A 87 12.85 7.34 4.57
CA PRO A 87 13.77 8.47 4.65
C PRO A 87 13.44 9.54 3.60
N VAL A 88 12.78 10.62 4.04
CA VAL A 88 12.28 11.72 3.19
C VAL A 88 13.31 12.23 2.18
N SER A 89 14.54 12.48 2.61
CA SER A 89 15.58 13.03 1.72
C SER A 89 16.01 12.06 0.62
N GLN A 90 16.05 10.76 0.90
CA GLN A 90 16.36 9.75 -0.11
C GLN A 90 15.17 9.55 -1.06
N ALA A 91 13.95 9.53 -0.53
CA ALA A 91 12.74 9.40 -1.34
C ALA A 91 12.60 10.57 -2.34
N ILE A 92 12.86 11.81 -1.90
CA ILE A 92 12.91 12.96 -2.81
C ILE A 92 14.02 12.79 -3.86
N ALA A 93 15.20 12.28 -3.50
CA ALA A 93 16.28 12.08 -4.46
C ALA A 93 15.89 11.11 -5.58
N ILE A 94 15.20 10.00 -5.27
CA ILE A 94 14.71 9.04 -6.25
C ILE A 94 13.68 9.68 -7.20
N VAL A 95 12.74 10.47 -6.65
CA VAL A 95 11.77 11.22 -7.46
C VAL A 95 12.49 12.13 -8.47
N LEU A 96 13.53 12.84 -8.04
CA LEU A 96 14.32 13.73 -8.90
C LEU A 96 15.16 12.98 -9.95
N GLN A 97 15.50 11.72 -9.72
CA GLN A 97 16.14 10.88 -10.74
C GLN A 97 15.14 10.56 -11.86
N ARG A 98 13.88 10.27 -11.51
CA ARG A 98 12.80 9.89 -12.45
C ARG A 98 12.07 11.08 -13.08
N ILE A 99 12.27 12.30 -12.57
CA ILE A 99 11.47 13.48 -12.97
C ILE A 99 11.49 13.81 -14.47
N GLY A 100 12.51 13.34 -15.22
CA GLY A 100 12.57 13.50 -16.68
C GLY A 100 11.41 12.82 -17.42
N SER A 101 10.74 11.84 -16.79
CA SER A 101 9.55 11.19 -17.33
C SER A 101 8.27 12.02 -17.14
N SER A 102 8.30 13.17 -16.46
CA SER A 102 7.15 14.06 -16.40
C SER A 102 7.21 15.10 -17.50
N GLU A 103 6.31 14.98 -18.47
CA GLU A 103 6.10 15.98 -19.52
C GLU A 103 5.81 17.35 -18.92
N LYS A 104 4.94 17.40 -17.90
CA LYS A 104 4.55 18.66 -17.27
C LYS A 104 5.74 19.35 -16.61
N PHE A 105 6.61 18.61 -15.93
CA PHE A 105 7.82 19.18 -15.34
C PHE A 105 8.79 19.68 -16.43
N CYS A 106 8.99 18.89 -17.49
CA CYS A 106 9.85 19.22 -18.61
C CYS A 106 9.43 20.48 -19.38
N GLN A 107 8.15 20.88 -19.29
CA GLN A 107 7.63 22.12 -19.87
C GLN A 107 7.78 23.35 -18.97
N THR A 108 8.30 23.19 -17.75
CA THR A 108 8.48 24.30 -16.81
C THR A 108 9.89 24.85 -16.81
N ASN A 109 10.04 26.08 -16.31
CA ASN A 109 11.34 26.69 -16.01
C ASN A 109 11.91 26.26 -14.64
N LEU A 110 11.23 25.35 -13.92
CA LEU A 110 11.68 24.90 -12.61
C LEU A 110 12.88 23.96 -12.76
N THR A 111 13.87 24.15 -11.91
CA THR A 111 15.01 23.24 -11.83
C THR A 111 14.67 22.05 -10.92
N LYS A 112 15.46 20.96 -11.04
CA LYS A 112 15.41 19.86 -10.07
C LYS A 112 15.70 20.33 -8.63
N SER A 113 16.44 21.42 -8.47
CA SER A 113 16.72 22.03 -7.16
C SER A 113 15.47 22.69 -6.58
N ASP A 114 14.71 23.43 -7.40
CA ASP A 114 13.46 24.06 -6.96
C ASP A 114 12.45 23.00 -6.52
N LEU A 115 12.27 21.95 -7.32
CA LEU A 115 11.39 20.84 -6.98
C LEU A 115 11.83 20.12 -5.70
N ARG A 116 13.14 19.99 -5.47
CA ARG A 116 13.70 19.41 -4.23
C ARG A 116 13.28 20.22 -3.02
N GLU A 117 13.48 21.54 -3.05
CA GLU A 117 13.18 22.41 -1.92
C GLU A 117 11.68 22.53 -1.68
N LEU A 118 10.86 22.64 -2.73
CA LEU A 118 9.40 22.59 -2.61
C LEU A 118 8.93 21.26 -2.00
N SER A 119 9.50 20.12 -2.41
CA SER A 119 9.16 18.81 -1.86
C SER A 119 9.57 18.69 -0.39
N LYS A 120 10.77 19.16 -0.03
CA LYS A 120 11.22 19.21 1.37
C LYS A 120 10.30 20.10 2.20
N LEU A 121 9.90 21.26 1.68
CA LEU A 121 8.97 22.16 2.35
C LEU A 121 7.64 21.45 2.63
N CYS A 122 7.08 20.72 1.67
CA CYS A 122 5.82 20.01 1.86
C CYS A 122 5.92 18.83 2.84
N LEU A 123 7.05 18.11 2.85
CA LEU A 123 7.19 16.83 3.56
C LEU A 123 7.86 16.94 4.93
N LYS A 124 8.74 17.93 5.16
CA LYS A 124 9.44 18.14 6.44
C LYS A 124 8.70 19.07 7.40
N ASN A 125 7.65 19.76 6.94
CA ASN A 125 6.81 20.61 7.77
C ASN A 125 5.56 19.89 8.27
N GLY A 126 5.73 18.66 8.76
CA GLY A 126 4.68 17.86 9.40
C GLY A 126 4.37 18.35 10.81
N TYR A 127 4.01 19.62 10.97
CA TYR A 127 3.57 20.19 12.24
C TYR A 127 2.08 19.93 12.43
N PHE A 128 1.67 19.57 13.63
CA PHE A 128 0.27 19.39 13.96
C PHE A 128 -0.03 19.66 15.43
N THR A 129 -1.30 19.88 15.73
CA THR A 129 -1.80 20.04 17.11
C THR A 129 -2.51 18.77 17.58
N PHE A 130 -2.31 18.44 18.85
CA PHE A 130 -3.05 17.38 19.55
C PHE A 130 -3.18 17.76 21.04
N ASN A 131 -4.39 17.73 21.59
CA ASN A 131 -4.70 18.14 22.97
C ASN A 131 -4.07 19.48 23.37
N GLY A 132 -4.16 20.49 22.51
CA GLY A 132 -3.63 21.84 22.76
C GLY A 132 -2.09 21.94 22.72
N ARG A 133 -1.38 20.85 22.40
CA ARG A 133 0.09 20.83 22.27
C ARG A 133 0.50 20.74 20.81
N PHE A 134 1.64 21.36 20.49
CA PHE A 134 2.26 21.33 19.17
C PHE A 134 3.25 20.17 19.06
N TYR A 135 3.19 19.48 17.94
CA TYR A 135 4.08 18.37 17.63
C TYR A 135 4.67 18.55 16.23
N HIS A 136 5.88 17.99 16.05
CA HIS A 136 6.57 17.97 14.77
C HIS A 136 6.98 16.55 14.42
N GLN A 137 6.54 16.06 13.27
CA GLN A 137 6.97 14.78 12.75
C GLN A 137 8.41 14.86 12.25
N LYS A 138 9.34 14.30 13.02
CA LYS A 138 10.78 14.31 12.70
C LYS A 138 11.20 13.29 11.61
N ASN A 139 10.46 12.20 11.50
CA ASN A 139 10.81 11.06 10.64
C ASN A 139 9.61 10.62 9.80
N GLY A 140 9.91 10.10 8.61
CA GLY A 140 8.90 9.57 7.72
C GLY A 140 8.16 10.63 6.93
N LEU A 141 7.29 10.14 6.06
CA LEU A 141 6.37 10.92 5.26
C LEU A 141 5.05 11.13 6.04
N PRO A 142 4.48 12.35 6.01
CA PRO A 142 3.21 12.63 6.68
C PRO A 142 2.05 11.95 5.94
N MET A 143 1.36 11.00 6.58
CA MET A 143 0.35 10.13 5.94
C MET A 143 -0.83 10.85 5.26
N GLY A 144 -1.12 12.11 5.61
CA GLY A 144 -2.21 12.87 4.98
C GLY A 144 -1.77 13.88 3.92
N ASN A 145 -0.48 14.05 3.68
CA ASN A 145 0.00 14.88 2.58
C ASN A 145 -0.17 14.12 1.25
N ILE A 146 -0.71 14.80 0.23
CA ILE A 146 -0.95 14.25 -1.12
C ILE A 146 0.34 13.69 -1.77
N LEU A 147 1.49 14.26 -1.46
CA LEU A 147 2.79 13.81 -1.99
C LEU A 147 3.22 12.47 -1.40
N SER A 148 2.89 12.21 -0.13
CA SER A 148 3.45 11.11 0.65
C SER A 148 3.16 9.75 0.02
N GLY A 149 1.93 9.53 -0.48
CA GLY A 149 1.53 8.26 -1.06
C GLY A 149 2.39 7.88 -2.26
N LEU A 150 2.49 8.79 -3.24
CA LEU A 150 3.26 8.55 -4.46
C LEU A 150 4.77 8.48 -4.21
N ILE A 151 5.30 9.34 -3.34
CA ILE A 151 6.73 9.34 -3.03
C ILE A 151 7.12 8.09 -2.25
N ALA A 152 6.27 7.61 -1.34
CA ALA A 152 6.49 6.34 -0.66
C ALA A 152 6.47 5.17 -1.65
N ASP A 153 5.53 5.18 -2.59
CA ASP A 153 5.36 4.14 -3.61
C ASP A 153 6.59 4.03 -4.53
N ILE A 154 7.10 5.17 -5.02
CA ILE A 154 8.32 5.25 -5.84
C ILE A 154 9.55 4.81 -5.03
N TYR A 155 9.70 5.29 -3.80
CA TYR A 155 10.82 4.92 -2.93
C TYR A 155 10.83 3.41 -2.65
N LEU A 156 9.68 2.84 -2.31
CA LEU A 156 9.57 1.42 -2.03
C LEU A 156 9.88 0.57 -3.25
N HIS A 157 9.42 0.97 -4.44
CA HIS A 157 9.74 0.24 -5.66
C HIS A 157 11.26 0.10 -5.84
N ASP A 158 12.02 1.19 -5.79
CA ASP A 158 13.49 1.13 -5.91
C ASP A 158 14.14 0.34 -4.77
N HIS A 159 13.67 0.57 -3.55
CA HIS A 159 14.22 -0.11 -2.39
C HIS A 159 14.00 -1.63 -2.45
N LEU A 160 12.81 -2.07 -2.82
CA LEU A 160 12.45 -3.49 -2.95
C LEU A 160 13.20 -4.14 -4.11
N GLN A 161 13.33 -3.47 -5.26
CA GLN A 161 14.10 -3.99 -6.39
C GLN A 161 15.56 -4.26 -6.02
N GLN A 162 16.14 -3.44 -5.14
CA GLN A 162 17.50 -3.65 -4.64
C GLN A 162 17.57 -4.76 -3.58
N GLN A 163 16.63 -4.76 -2.63
CA GLN A 163 16.69 -5.62 -1.44
C GLN A 163 16.12 -7.01 -1.63
N LEU A 164 15.22 -7.23 -2.60
CA LEU A 164 14.49 -8.49 -2.81
C LEU A 164 14.83 -9.17 -4.15
N LYS A 165 15.91 -8.74 -4.82
CA LYS A 165 16.29 -9.26 -6.14
C LYS A 165 16.53 -10.78 -6.14
N GLU A 166 17.03 -11.33 -5.04
CA GLU A 166 17.40 -12.75 -4.96
C GLU A 166 16.19 -13.66 -4.68
N ILE A 167 15.15 -13.15 -4.01
CA ILE A 167 13.98 -13.95 -3.62
C ILE A 167 12.90 -13.99 -4.71
N GLN A 168 12.81 -12.98 -5.57
CA GLN A 168 11.68 -12.80 -6.47
C GLN A 168 11.90 -13.40 -7.87
N ASP A 169 11.13 -14.41 -8.25
CA ASP A 169 10.98 -14.82 -9.65
C ASP A 169 9.91 -13.98 -10.35
N LYS A 170 8.77 -13.80 -9.67
CA LYS A 170 7.68 -12.89 -10.06
C LYS A 170 7.16 -12.17 -8.83
N ASN A 171 6.69 -10.94 -9.00
CA ASN A 171 6.10 -10.19 -7.91
C ASN A 171 4.95 -9.29 -8.34
N TRP A 172 4.05 -9.02 -7.39
CA TRP A 172 2.99 -8.03 -7.51
C TRP A 172 2.88 -7.26 -6.21
N ARG A 173 2.83 -5.93 -6.28
CA ARG A 173 2.85 -5.07 -5.09
C ARG A 173 1.60 -4.21 -5.00
N CYS A 174 1.02 -4.15 -3.81
CA CYS A 174 -0.03 -3.22 -3.44
C CYS A 174 0.49 -2.31 -2.32
N VAL A 175 0.99 -1.12 -2.69
CA VAL A 175 1.54 -0.14 -1.73
C VAL A 175 2.62 -0.74 -0.82
N ASP A 176 2.27 -1.14 0.40
CA ASP A 176 3.13 -1.69 1.46
C ASP A 176 3.15 -3.23 1.51
N ASP A 177 2.29 -3.93 0.78
CA ASP A 177 2.25 -5.39 0.71
C ASP A 177 2.70 -5.90 -0.67
N MET A 178 3.41 -7.02 -0.71
CA MET A 178 3.97 -7.60 -1.92
C MET A 178 3.78 -9.12 -1.93
N LEU A 179 3.18 -9.62 -3.00
CA LEU A 179 3.10 -11.04 -3.31
C LEU A 179 4.32 -11.42 -4.13
N VAL A 180 5.05 -12.44 -3.69
CA VAL A 180 6.25 -12.97 -4.37
C VAL A 180 6.05 -14.44 -4.68
N VAL A 181 6.41 -14.82 -5.91
CA VAL A 181 6.64 -16.21 -6.29
C VAL A 181 8.15 -16.46 -6.24
N THR A 182 8.54 -17.52 -5.54
CA THR A 182 9.95 -17.87 -5.32
C THR A 182 10.15 -19.38 -5.35
N LYS A 183 11.35 -19.82 -5.70
CA LYS A 183 11.81 -21.22 -5.52
C LYS A 183 12.47 -21.45 -4.14
N MET A 184 12.61 -20.41 -3.32
CA MET A 184 13.19 -20.54 -1.99
C MET A 184 12.28 -21.34 -1.04
N SER A 185 12.89 -22.27 -0.30
CA SER A 185 12.24 -22.96 0.82
C SER A 185 11.99 -21.99 1.99
N GLU A 186 10.98 -22.26 2.81
CA GLU A 186 10.62 -21.45 3.98
C GLU A 186 11.83 -21.05 4.88
N PRO A 187 12.75 -21.95 5.26
CA PRO A 187 13.89 -21.57 6.10
C PRO A 187 14.85 -20.58 5.42
N LYS A 188 15.01 -20.66 4.10
CA LYS A 188 15.85 -19.74 3.32
C LYS A 188 15.20 -18.37 3.21
N VAL A 189 13.89 -18.33 3.03
CA VAL A 189 13.13 -17.07 3.07
C VAL A 189 13.27 -16.43 4.45
N GLU A 190 13.13 -17.20 5.52
CA GLU A 190 13.26 -16.67 6.88
C GLU A 190 14.68 -16.11 7.14
N GLU A 191 15.72 -16.84 6.74
CA GLU A 191 17.12 -16.38 6.83
C GLU A 191 17.34 -15.09 6.03
N TYR A 192 16.84 -15.06 4.79
CA TYR A 192 16.93 -13.88 3.93
C TYR A 192 16.24 -12.66 4.56
N MET A 193 15.04 -12.85 5.08
CA MET A 193 14.27 -11.79 5.76
C MET A 193 14.98 -11.31 7.02
N LYS A 194 15.60 -12.20 7.80
CA LYS A 194 16.43 -11.82 8.95
C LYS A 194 17.64 -10.99 8.52
N LYS A 195 18.34 -11.39 7.46
CA LYS A 195 19.51 -10.68 6.92
C LYS A 195 19.15 -9.26 6.47
N ILE A 196 18.10 -9.09 5.65
CA ILE A 196 17.70 -7.75 5.17
C ILE A 196 17.23 -6.88 6.34
N ASN A 197 16.51 -7.45 7.31
CA ASN A 197 16.05 -6.74 8.50
C ASN A 197 17.17 -6.40 9.49
N TYR A 198 18.30 -7.10 9.48
CA TYR A 198 19.45 -6.76 10.31
C TYR A 198 20.16 -5.48 9.82
N THR A 199 20.04 -5.17 8.53
CA THR A 199 20.65 -3.97 7.93
C THR A 199 20.18 -2.69 8.64
N LYS A 200 21.06 -1.68 8.71
CA LYS A 200 20.80 -0.37 9.37
C LYS A 200 19.70 0.48 8.69
N HIS A 201 18.98 -0.06 7.71
CA HIS A 201 17.83 0.59 7.11
C HIS A 201 16.65 0.68 8.09
N LYS A 202 15.89 1.78 8.01
CA LYS A 202 14.70 2.00 8.83
C LYS A 202 13.50 1.17 8.37
N ILE A 203 13.45 0.83 7.09
CA ILE A 203 12.44 -0.06 6.53
C ILE A 203 12.71 -1.48 7.01
N LYS A 204 11.68 -2.12 7.55
CA LYS A 204 11.68 -3.52 7.96
C LYS A 204 10.55 -4.26 7.26
N PHE A 205 10.73 -5.56 7.13
CA PHE A 205 9.81 -6.44 6.41
C PHE A 205 9.28 -7.53 7.33
N THR A 206 8.00 -7.83 7.19
CA THR A 206 7.37 -9.06 7.68
C THR A 206 7.14 -10.00 6.50
N HIS A 207 7.03 -11.28 6.77
CA HIS A 207 6.70 -12.25 5.73
C HIS A 207 5.75 -13.32 6.24
N GLU A 208 4.96 -13.85 5.33
CA GLU A 208 4.13 -15.04 5.51
C GLU A 208 4.43 -15.99 4.35
N TYR A 209 4.88 -17.20 4.69
CA TYR A 209 5.12 -18.25 3.72
C TYR A 209 3.85 -19.08 3.54
N GLU A 210 3.58 -19.54 2.31
CA GLU A 210 2.42 -20.39 2.04
C GLU A 210 2.38 -21.65 2.93
N LYS A 211 1.18 -22.06 3.32
CA LYS A 211 0.95 -23.29 4.09
C LYS A 211 -0.12 -24.10 3.40
N ASN A 212 0.12 -25.40 3.24
CA ASN A 212 -0.81 -26.31 2.54
C ASN A 212 -1.22 -25.79 1.15
N ASN A 213 -0.26 -25.24 0.38
CA ASN A 213 -0.49 -24.60 -0.92
C ASN A 213 -1.40 -23.36 -0.90
N GLN A 214 -1.63 -22.77 0.28
CA GLN A 214 -2.46 -21.59 0.44
C GLN A 214 -1.67 -20.42 1.03
N LEU A 215 -1.98 -19.22 0.57
CA LEU A 215 -1.44 -17.97 1.11
C LEU A 215 -2.52 -16.89 1.09
N ASN A 216 -2.61 -16.14 2.17
CA ASN A 216 -3.46 -14.97 2.24
C ASN A 216 -2.71 -13.74 1.74
N TYR A 217 -3.34 -12.97 0.87
CA TYR A 217 -2.80 -11.74 0.32
C TYR A 217 -3.90 -10.71 0.08
N LEU A 218 -3.77 -9.55 0.70
CA LEU A 218 -4.82 -8.54 0.82
C LEU A 218 -6.07 -9.13 1.49
N ASP A 219 -7.22 -9.13 0.80
CA ASP A 219 -8.47 -9.70 1.31
C ASP A 219 -8.79 -11.04 0.60
N ARG A 220 -7.78 -11.83 0.24
CA ARG A 220 -7.93 -13.02 -0.62
C ARG A 220 -7.05 -14.18 -0.18
N THR A 221 -7.61 -15.37 -0.27
CA THR A 221 -6.87 -16.62 -0.17
C THR A 221 -6.50 -17.10 -1.56
N LEU A 222 -5.20 -17.23 -1.80
CA LEU A 222 -4.60 -17.78 -3.01
C LEU A 222 -4.30 -19.26 -2.76
N THR A 223 -4.90 -20.16 -3.53
CA THR A 223 -4.66 -21.60 -3.45
C THR A 223 -3.96 -22.07 -4.72
N LYS A 224 -2.80 -22.69 -4.59
CA LYS A 224 -2.15 -23.33 -5.75
C LYS A 224 -2.86 -24.64 -6.07
N ASN A 225 -3.35 -24.74 -7.29
CA ASN A 225 -3.95 -25.95 -7.83
C ASN A 225 -2.86 -26.84 -8.42
N THR A 226 -2.55 -27.95 -7.76
CA THR A 226 -1.47 -28.87 -8.18
C THR A 226 -1.78 -29.66 -9.44
N THR A 227 -3.06 -29.72 -9.87
CA THR A 227 -3.46 -30.42 -11.10
C THR A 227 -3.36 -29.52 -12.32
N THR A 228 -3.76 -28.25 -12.18
CA THR A 228 -3.74 -27.28 -13.29
C THR A 228 -2.51 -26.37 -13.28
N ASN A 229 -1.70 -26.41 -12.21
CA ASN A 229 -0.57 -25.52 -11.97
C ASN A 229 -0.95 -24.03 -11.99
N LYS A 230 -2.20 -23.70 -11.67
CA LYS A 230 -2.73 -22.33 -11.59
C LYS A 230 -3.01 -21.92 -10.15
N ILE A 231 -3.31 -20.63 -9.96
CA ILE A 231 -3.75 -20.08 -8.67
C ILE A 231 -5.27 -19.89 -8.72
N ASP A 232 -5.95 -20.59 -7.82
CA ASP A 232 -7.36 -20.36 -7.51
C ASP A 232 -7.46 -19.24 -6.47
N ILE A 233 -8.38 -18.30 -6.68
CA ILE A 233 -8.50 -17.09 -5.87
C ILE A 233 -9.89 -17.07 -5.25
N GLN A 234 -9.92 -17.01 -3.93
CA GLN A 234 -11.15 -16.93 -3.16
C GLN A 234 -11.16 -15.66 -2.31
N TRP A 235 -12.37 -15.17 -2.02
CA TRP A 235 -12.53 -14.09 -1.08
C TRP A 235 -12.23 -14.61 0.33
N GLU A 236 -11.32 -13.93 1.02
CA GLU A 236 -11.05 -14.22 2.41
C GLU A 236 -11.90 -13.32 3.30
N ARG A 237 -12.57 -13.93 4.27
CA ARG A 237 -13.35 -13.23 5.28
C ARG A 237 -12.57 -13.22 6.59
N GLU A 238 -12.43 -12.05 7.18
CA GLU A 238 -11.82 -11.92 8.50
C GLU A 238 -12.76 -12.48 9.58
N ASP A 239 -12.21 -13.19 10.57
CA ASP A 239 -12.98 -13.70 11.72
C ASP A 239 -13.62 -12.58 12.55
N THR A 240 -13.04 -11.37 12.52
CA THR A 240 -13.56 -10.18 13.20
C THR A 240 -14.60 -9.41 12.40
N ALA A 241 -14.94 -9.86 11.19
CA ALA A 241 -15.96 -9.20 10.38
C ALA A 241 -17.31 -9.28 11.09
N SER A 242 -17.83 -8.13 11.52
CA SER A 242 -19.09 -8.11 12.29
C SER A 242 -20.35 -8.38 11.44
N ASP A 243 -20.20 -8.52 10.11
CA ASP A 243 -21.27 -8.71 9.13
C ASP A 243 -22.39 -7.67 9.12
N ARG A 244 -22.20 -6.59 9.87
CA ARG A 244 -23.15 -5.50 9.98
C ARG A 244 -22.85 -4.44 8.94
N PHE A 245 -23.85 -4.21 8.09
CA PHE A 245 -23.92 -3.01 7.29
C PHE A 245 -24.44 -1.83 8.11
N VAL A 246 -24.43 -0.65 7.48
CA VAL A 246 -25.05 0.55 8.04
C VAL A 246 -26.52 0.26 8.35
N ASN A 247 -26.96 0.54 9.58
CA ASN A 247 -28.34 0.34 10.00
C ASN A 247 -29.30 1.06 9.03
N TYR A 248 -30.30 0.35 8.51
CA TYR A 248 -31.27 0.91 7.57
C TYR A 248 -32.01 2.15 8.12
N GLN A 249 -32.22 2.22 9.44
CA GLN A 249 -32.90 3.34 10.11
C GLN A 249 -31.98 4.52 10.44
N SER A 250 -30.66 4.40 10.21
CA SER A 250 -29.72 5.52 10.43
C SER A 250 -30.06 6.75 9.56
N CYS A 251 -29.63 7.94 9.98
CA CYS A 251 -29.85 9.19 9.24
C CYS A 251 -29.03 9.31 7.93
N HIS A 252 -28.32 8.26 7.51
CA HIS A 252 -27.60 8.26 6.23
C HIS A 252 -28.57 8.29 5.04
N GLN A 253 -28.19 9.03 3.99
CA GLN A 253 -28.94 9.13 2.74
C GLN A 253 -29.20 7.74 2.13
N ARG A 254 -30.38 7.55 1.52
CA ARG A 254 -30.77 6.27 0.89
C ARG A 254 -29.79 5.82 -0.20
N SER A 255 -29.18 6.77 -0.92
CA SER A 255 -28.14 6.52 -1.92
C SER A 255 -26.94 5.80 -1.32
N ILE A 256 -26.45 6.24 -0.16
CA ILE A 256 -25.31 5.61 0.53
C ILE A 256 -25.63 4.16 0.91
N LYS A 257 -26.82 3.91 1.45
CA LYS A 257 -27.28 2.56 1.84
C LYS A 257 -27.38 1.62 0.63
N ARG A 258 -27.98 2.09 -0.47
CA ARG A 258 -28.07 1.31 -1.72
C ARG A 258 -26.69 1.04 -2.32
N ASN A 259 -25.83 2.05 -2.38
CA ASN A 259 -24.48 1.92 -2.91
C ASN A 259 -23.64 0.93 -2.10
N LEU A 260 -23.81 0.90 -0.77
CA LEU A 260 -23.13 -0.07 0.10
C LEU A 260 -23.45 -1.52 -0.33
N ILE A 261 -24.74 -1.83 -0.49
CA ILE A 261 -25.18 -3.17 -0.94
C ILE A 261 -24.69 -3.45 -2.36
N SER A 262 -24.89 -2.52 -3.29
CA SER A 262 -24.48 -2.67 -4.69
C SER A 262 -22.98 -2.95 -4.82
N ASN A 263 -22.15 -2.17 -4.14
CA ASN A 263 -20.69 -2.32 -4.19
C ASN A 263 -20.23 -3.65 -3.58
N MET A 264 -20.87 -4.11 -2.50
CA MET A 264 -20.53 -5.39 -1.88
C MET A 264 -20.93 -6.56 -2.77
N THR A 265 -22.13 -6.54 -3.34
CA THR A 265 -22.60 -7.55 -4.28
C THR A 265 -21.70 -7.60 -5.52
N GLU A 266 -21.39 -6.44 -6.13
CA GLU A 266 -20.49 -6.38 -7.29
C GLU A 266 -19.10 -6.91 -6.92
N ARG A 267 -18.57 -6.55 -5.75
CA ARG A 267 -17.28 -7.06 -5.27
C ARG A 267 -17.30 -8.57 -5.17
N ILE A 268 -18.30 -9.18 -4.53
CA ILE A 268 -18.38 -10.64 -4.38
C ILE A 268 -18.42 -11.33 -5.76
N ILE A 269 -19.31 -10.88 -6.65
CA ILE A 269 -19.52 -11.46 -7.98
C ILE A 269 -18.25 -11.33 -8.84
N THR A 270 -17.63 -10.16 -8.86
CA THR A 270 -16.48 -9.90 -9.75
C THR A 270 -15.17 -10.50 -9.26
N THR A 271 -15.08 -10.92 -7.99
CA THR A 271 -13.81 -11.34 -7.38
C THR A 271 -13.79 -12.77 -6.85
N THR A 272 -14.89 -13.52 -6.98
CA THR A 272 -14.97 -14.93 -6.58
C THR A 272 -15.13 -15.79 -7.83
N LYS A 273 -14.20 -16.72 -8.08
CA LYS A 273 -14.27 -17.60 -9.27
C LYS A 273 -15.05 -18.90 -9.04
N ASP A 274 -15.45 -19.19 -7.79
CA ASP A 274 -16.23 -20.40 -7.46
C ASP A 274 -17.71 -20.11 -7.22
N ILE A 275 -18.55 -20.95 -7.83
CA ILE A 275 -19.99 -21.10 -7.61
C ILE A 275 -20.22 -21.71 -6.22
N ILE A 276 -19.89 -20.97 -5.17
CA ILE A 276 -20.32 -21.26 -3.79
C ILE A 276 -20.92 -19.99 -3.22
N ILE A 277 -21.91 -19.45 -3.94
CA ILE A 277 -22.87 -18.48 -3.37
C ILE A 277 -23.82 -19.22 -2.40
N GLY A 278 -23.90 -20.56 -2.47
CA GLY A 278 -24.82 -21.40 -1.70
C GLY A 278 -24.61 -21.49 -0.19
N LYS A 279 -23.50 -20.96 0.36
CA LYS A 279 -23.30 -20.84 1.83
C LYS A 279 -23.65 -19.45 2.39
N TRP A 280 -24.06 -18.50 1.54
CA TRP A 280 -24.23 -17.09 1.90
C TRP A 280 -25.69 -16.64 1.99
N MET A 281 -26.64 -17.58 1.93
CA MET A 281 -28.08 -17.32 1.92
C MET A 281 -28.86 -17.99 3.06
N ILE A 282 -28.19 -18.33 4.16
CA ILE A 282 -28.85 -18.74 5.41
C ILE A 282 -28.24 -17.96 6.56
#